data_AF-A0A961RIA5-F1
#
_entry.id   AF-A0A961RIA5-F1
#
_cell.length_a   1.000
_cell.length_b   1.000
_cell.length_c   1.000
_cell.angle_alpha   90.00
_cell.angle_beta   90.00
_cell.angle_gamma   90.00
#
_symmetry.space_group_name_H-M   'P 1'
#
loop_
_entity.id
_entity.type
_entity.pdbx_description
1 polymer ?
#
loop_
_entity_poly.entity_id
_entity_poly.type
_entity_poly.pdbx_seq_one_letter_code
_entity_poly.pdbx_strand_id
1 'polypeptide(L)'
;MENNMFASLLFYGVWGTVIGAAVLSRGSLAQNARNATIWLGIILTLMTGYIYRYELQDFGSALTAGLIPGSPVSGQNSDGRGQVMVVRSANGHFEIDAAVNGESTRFLVDTGASSIVLTARDAERAGIDTASLTFSTPIMTANGSTTAAPVTLGTLDIGEIRRDRVRALVAQDGNLDTSLLGMNFLETLWSFEIRGDRLILTD
;
A
#
# COMPACT_ATOMS: atom_id res chain seq x y z
N MET A 1 11.17 22.54 18.97
CA MET A 1 12.22 22.30 19.99
C MET A 1 11.60 21.68 21.25
N GLU A 2 10.91 20.54 21.17
CA GLU A 2 10.16 19.99 22.32
C GLU A 2 10.41 18.49 22.63
N ASN A 3 10.86 17.68 21.66
CA ASN A 3 11.11 16.25 21.88
C ASN A 3 12.21 15.95 22.92
N ASN A 4 13.24 16.79 22.99
CA ASN A 4 14.39 16.54 23.88
C ASN A 4 14.08 16.82 25.35
N MET A 5 13.10 17.69 25.64
CA MET A 5 12.70 18.02 27.01
C MET A 5 11.79 16.94 27.60
N PHE A 6 10.89 16.39 26.79
CA PHE A 6 10.06 15.26 27.21
C PHE A 6 10.90 13.99 27.39
N ALA A 7 11.84 13.72 26.47
CA ALA A 7 12.76 12.59 26.57
C ALA A 7 13.69 12.70 27.80
N SER A 8 14.19 13.90 28.11
CA SER A 8 15.02 14.12 29.29
C SER A 8 14.22 14.00 30.58
N LEU A 9 12.98 14.51 30.64
CA LEU A 9 12.09 14.35 31.79
C LEU A 9 11.73 12.89 32.06
N LEU A 10 11.48 12.09 31.02
CA LEU A 10 11.28 10.65 31.17
C LEU A 10 12.55 9.94 31.64
N PHE A 11 13.71 10.30 31.08
CA PHE A 11 15.00 9.73 31.47
C PHE A 11 15.32 10.02 32.94
N TYR A 12 15.21 11.28 33.36
CA TYR A 12 15.46 11.69 34.75
C TYR A 12 14.38 11.19 35.71
N GLY A 13 13.12 11.07 35.26
CA GLY A 13 12.02 10.50 36.03
C GLY A 13 12.26 9.03 36.37
N VAL A 14 12.67 8.23 35.38
CA VAL A 14 13.00 6.80 35.57
C VAL A 14 14.17 6.64 36.55
N TRP A 15 15.25 7.40 36.36
CA TRP A 15 16.40 7.35 37.29
C TRP A 15 16.04 7.85 38.70
N GLY A 16 15.20 8.87 38.82
CA GLY A 16 14.70 9.38 40.09
C GLY A 16 13.90 8.33 40.87
N THR A 17 13.02 7.59 40.19
CA THR A 17 12.29 6.46 40.81
C THR A 17 13.19 5.29 41.20
N VAL A 18 14.21 4.97 40.39
CA VAL A 18 15.16 3.89 40.69
C VAL A 18 16.00 4.22 41.91
N ILE A 19 16.52 5.45 41.99
CA ILE A 19 17.35 5.91 43.13
C ILE A 19 16.48 6.07 44.38
N GLY A 20 15.27 6.63 44.26
CA GLY A 20 14.33 6.76 45.37
C GLY A 20 13.92 5.41 45.95
N ALA A 21 13.66 4.41 45.10
CA ALA A 21 13.36 3.05 45.53
C ALA A 21 14.57 2.36 46.19
N ALA A 22 15.78 2.59 45.69
CA ALA A 22 17.00 2.05 46.28
C ALA A 22 17.28 2.63 47.67
N VAL A 23 17.13 3.95 47.84
CA VAL A 23 17.37 4.65 49.12
C VAL A 23 16.30 4.34 50.17
N LEU A 24 15.05 4.11 49.75
CA LEU A 24 13.94 3.80 50.67
C LEU A 24 13.84 2.30 51.02
N SER A 25 14.55 1.43 50.30
CA SER A 25 14.50 -0.02 50.53
C SER A 25 15.37 -0.46 51.72
N ARG A 26 14.75 -0.62 52.90
CA ARG A 26 15.36 -1.28 54.07
C ARG A 26 15.43 -2.81 53.95
N GLY A 27 15.56 -3.33 52.72
CA GLY A 27 15.62 -4.76 52.40
C GLY A 27 17.06 -5.24 52.22
N SER A 28 17.27 -6.56 52.24
CA SER A 28 18.58 -7.14 51.92
C SER A 28 18.98 -6.77 50.49
N LEU A 29 20.25 -6.38 50.29
CA LEU A 29 20.82 -6.00 48.97
C LEU A 29 20.47 -7.01 47.87
N ALA A 30 20.42 -8.30 48.20
CA ALA A 30 20.06 -9.37 47.28
C ALA A 30 18.61 -9.29 46.77
N GLN A 31 17.67 -8.85 47.61
CA GLN A 31 16.25 -8.76 47.24
C GLN A 31 15.96 -7.52 46.38
N ASN A 32 16.66 -6.43 46.66
CA ASN A 32 16.62 -5.22 45.82
C ASN A 32 17.23 -5.47 44.44
N ALA A 33 18.34 -6.24 44.37
CA ALA A 33 18.94 -6.65 43.11
C ALA A 33 17.97 -7.49 42.25
N ARG A 34 17.27 -8.45 42.86
CA ARG A 34 16.24 -9.26 42.16
C ARG A 34 15.12 -8.40 41.59
N ASN A 35 14.64 -7.43 42.34
CA ASN A 35 13.58 -6.54 41.88
C ASN A 35 14.06 -5.61 40.75
N ALA A 36 15.31 -5.16 40.79
CA ALA A 36 15.92 -4.36 39.72
C ALA A 36 16.00 -5.14 38.40
N THR A 37 16.32 -6.44 38.44
CA THR A 37 16.33 -7.29 37.24
C THR A 37 14.94 -7.42 36.61
N ILE A 38 13.90 -7.56 37.43
CA ILE A 38 12.50 -7.65 36.95
C ILE A 38 12.09 -6.34 36.27
N TRP A 39 12.35 -5.21 36.91
CA TRP A 39 12.04 -3.90 36.33
C TRP A 39 12.81 -3.62 35.05
N LEU A 40 14.10 -3.99 34.99
CA LEU A 40 14.90 -3.86 33.79
C LEU A 40 14.36 -4.73 32.64
N GLY A 41 13.89 -5.94 32.93
CA GLY A 41 13.21 -6.79 31.96
C GLY A 41 11.92 -6.15 31.42
N ILE A 42 11.07 -5.63 32.31
CA ILE A 42 9.83 -4.93 31.93
C ILE A 42 10.14 -3.72 31.06
N ILE A 43 11.12 -2.90 31.45
CA ILE A 43 11.52 -1.71 30.68
C ILE A 43 12.02 -2.13 29.30
N LEU A 44 12.87 -3.15 29.19
CA LEU A 44 13.35 -3.66 27.90
C LEU A 44 12.19 -4.15 27.03
N THR A 45 11.26 -4.93 27.59
CA THR A 45 10.08 -5.41 26.85
C THR A 45 9.21 -4.26 26.34
N LEU A 46 8.93 -3.26 27.19
CA LEU A 46 8.16 -2.09 26.80
C LEU A 46 8.91 -1.24 25.78
N MET A 47 10.23 -1.09 25.91
CA MET A 47 11.07 -0.36 24.97
C MET A 47 11.11 -1.06 23.61
N THR A 48 11.24 -2.39 23.57
CA THR A 48 11.09 -3.19 22.36
C THR A 48 9.71 -2.97 21.75
N GLY A 49 8.63 -3.12 22.52
CA GLY A 49 7.27 -2.87 22.02
C GLY A 49 7.05 -1.46 21.47
N TYR A 50 7.67 -0.45 22.10
CA TYR A 50 7.61 0.94 21.64
C TYR A 50 8.43 1.18 20.37
N ILE A 51 9.65 0.63 20.27
CA ILE A 51 10.50 0.73 19.08
C ILE A 51 9.80 0.07 17.88
N TYR A 52 9.19 -1.10 18.10
CA TYR A 52 8.51 -1.88 17.07
C TYR A 52 7.02 -1.53 16.88
N ARG A 53 6.53 -0.45 17.51
CA ARG A 53 5.09 -0.10 17.51
C ARG A 53 4.51 0.11 16.11
N TYR A 54 5.29 0.66 15.18
CA TYR A 54 4.85 0.96 13.82
C TYR A 54 4.82 -0.32 12.96
N GLU A 55 5.78 -1.22 13.14
CA GLU A 55 5.79 -2.53 12.47
C GLU A 55 4.63 -3.43 12.96
N LEU A 56 4.27 -3.33 14.24
CA LEU A 56 3.10 -4.04 14.80
C LEU A 56 1.77 -3.54 14.21
N GLN A 57 1.65 -2.24 13.91
CA GLN A 57 0.46 -1.68 13.24
C GLN A 57 0.35 -2.15 11.79
N ASP A 58 1.47 -2.18 11.06
CA ASP A 58 1.55 -2.67 9.68
C ASP A 58 1.36 -4.20 9.55
N PHE A 59 1.65 -4.95 10.60
CA PHE A 59 1.35 -6.39 10.65
C PHE A 59 -0.14 -6.65 10.84
N GLY A 60 -0.83 -5.83 11.63
CA GLY A 60 -2.28 -5.91 11.81
C GLY A 60 -3.06 -5.68 10.51
N SER A 61 -2.69 -4.64 9.76
CA SER A 61 -3.30 -4.35 8.44
C SER A 61 -2.97 -5.43 7.39
N ALA A 62 -1.78 -6.05 7.48
CA ALA A 62 -1.40 -7.17 6.61
C ALA A 62 -2.18 -8.46 6.90
N LEU A 63 -2.52 -8.73 8.16
CA LEU A 63 -3.36 -9.90 8.52
C LEU A 63 -4.80 -9.76 8.02
N THR A 64 -5.37 -8.54 8.02
CA THR A 64 -6.69 -8.28 7.41
C THR A 64 -6.63 -8.27 5.89
N ALA A 65 -5.57 -7.73 5.28
CA ALA A 65 -5.37 -7.73 3.83
C ALA A 65 -5.12 -9.15 3.27
N GLY A 66 -4.49 -10.04 4.03
CA GLY A 66 -4.17 -11.41 3.62
C GLY A 66 -5.37 -12.34 3.49
N LEU A 67 -6.57 -11.94 3.93
CA LEU A 67 -7.78 -12.77 3.83
C LEU A 67 -8.46 -12.66 2.46
N ILE A 68 -8.16 -11.63 1.65
CA ILE A 68 -8.65 -11.47 0.27
C ILE A 68 -7.53 -10.88 -0.61
N PRO A 69 -6.76 -11.74 -1.32
CA PRO A 69 -5.74 -11.28 -2.26
C PRO A 69 -6.33 -10.35 -3.35
N GLY A 70 -5.67 -9.23 -3.63
CA GLY A 70 -6.04 -8.30 -4.72
C GLY A 70 -6.98 -7.15 -4.34
N SER A 71 -7.54 -7.14 -3.12
CA SER A 71 -8.36 -6.02 -2.63
C SER A 71 -7.47 -4.83 -2.21
N PRO A 72 -7.63 -3.64 -2.81
CA PRO A 72 -6.89 -2.45 -2.37
C PRO A 72 -7.30 -2.07 -0.95
N VAL A 73 -6.34 -2.02 -0.03
CA VAL A 73 -6.56 -1.49 1.31
C VAL A 73 -6.30 0.02 1.25
N SER A 74 -7.38 0.79 1.36
CA SER A 74 -7.30 2.24 1.47
C SER A 74 -7.04 2.67 2.91
N GLY A 75 -6.20 3.68 3.08
CA GLY A 75 -5.87 4.28 4.36
C GLY A 75 -5.24 5.64 4.15
N GLN A 76 -4.92 6.32 5.25
CA GLN A 76 -4.27 7.62 5.21
C GLN A 76 -2.83 7.47 5.69
N ASN A 77 -1.87 8.04 4.97
CA ASN A 77 -0.47 8.04 5.40
C ASN A 77 -0.27 9.00 6.60
N SER A 78 0.93 9.00 7.21
CA SER A 78 1.27 9.88 8.34
C SER A 78 1.13 11.38 8.04
N ASP A 79 1.07 11.74 6.75
CA ASP A 79 0.99 13.12 6.25
C ASP A 79 -0.44 13.50 5.84
N GLY A 80 -1.44 12.65 6.09
CA GLY A 80 -2.85 12.94 5.80
C GLY A 80 -3.28 12.66 4.35
N ARG A 81 -2.45 12.02 3.51
CA ARG A 81 -2.77 11.71 2.11
C ARG A 81 -3.43 10.35 1.96
N GLY A 82 -4.36 10.26 1.01
CA GLY A 82 -4.99 9.00 0.61
C GLY A 82 -3.93 8.04 0.07
N GLN A 83 -3.94 6.82 0.59
CA GLN A 83 -3.00 5.77 0.25
C GLN A 83 -3.75 4.48 -0.05
N VAL A 84 -3.35 3.80 -1.11
CA VAL A 84 -3.81 2.47 -1.46
C VAL A 84 -2.64 1.51 -1.40
N MET A 85 -2.78 0.47 -0.58
CA MET A 85 -1.80 -0.61 -0.50
C MET A 85 -2.35 -1.87 -1.16
N VAL A 86 -1.51 -2.50 -1.98
CA VAL A 86 -1.79 -3.72 -2.73
C VAL A 86 -0.72 -4.74 -2.40
N VAL A 87 -1.12 -5.96 -2.06
CA VAL A 87 -0.21 -7.07 -1.82
C VAL A 87 0.02 -7.84 -3.12
N ARG A 88 1.27 -8.24 -3.35
CA ARG A 88 1.66 -9.07 -4.51
C ARG A 88 0.85 -10.37 -4.51
N SER A 89 0.31 -10.72 -5.67
CA SER A 89 -0.40 -11.98 -5.89
C SER A 89 0.58 -13.16 -5.87
N ALA A 90 0.06 -14.37 -5.66
CA ALA A 90 0.86 -15.60 -5.60
C ALA A 90 1.60 -15.90 -6.92
N ASN A 91 1.13 -15.34 -8.04
CA ASN A 91 1.81 -15.43 -9.34
C ASN A 91 3.01 -14.47 -9.49
N GLY A 92 3.31 -13.66 -8.47
CA GLY A 92 4.45 -12.76 -8.46
C GLY A 92 4.15 -11.36 -9.02
N HIS A 93 2.94 -11.09 -9.50
CA HIS A 93 2.55 -9.79 -10.03
C HIS A 93 1.69 -8.98 -9.06
N PHE A 94 1.63 -7.67 -9.26
CA PHE A 94 0.68 -6.82 -8.55
C PHE A 94 -0.61 -6.75 -9.34
N GLU A 95 -1.69 -7.25 -8.74
CA GLU A 95 -3.04 -7.20 -9.30
C GLU A 95 -3.90 -6.26 -8.45
N ILE A 96 -4.63 -5.37 -9.10
CA ILE A 96 -5.47 -4.36 -8.46
C ILE A 96 -6.89 -4.49 -8.98
N ASP A 97 -7.83 -4.65 -8.07
CA ASP A 97 -9.25 -4.45 -8.39
C ASP A 97 -9.55 -2.94 -8.41
N ALA A 98 -10.00 -2.45 -9.55
CA ALA A 98 -10.39 -1.07 -9.79
C ALA A 98 -11.83 -1.01 -10.32
N ALA A 99 -12.42 0.18 -10.40
CA ALA A 99 -13.66 0.40 -11.11
C ALA A 99 -13.44 1.31 -12.33
N VAL A 100 -13.82 0.83 -13.51
CA VAL A 100 -13.80 1.59 -14.76
C VAL A 100 -15.23 1.98 -15.08
N ASN A 101 -15.52 3.28 -15.14
CA ASN A 101 -16.90 3.79 -15.30
C ASN A 101 -17.90 3.18 -14.29
N GLY A 102 -17.43 2.84 -13.09
CA GLY A 102 -18.23 2.18 -12.04
C GLY A 102 -18.28 0.65 -12.10
N GLU A 103 -17.74 0.01 -13.14
CA GLU A 103 -17.71 -1.45 -13.27
C GLU A 103 -16.38 -2.03 -12.78
N SER A 104 -16.44 -3.11 -11.99
CA SER A 104 -15.25 -3.73 -11.41
C SER A 104 -14.38 -4.41 -12.46
N THR A 105 -13.11 -4.00 -12.55
CA THR A 105 -12.11 -4.50 -13.50
C THR A 105 -10.82 -4.80 -12.77
N ARG A 106 -10.25 -5.97 -13.04
CA ARG A 106 -8.95 -6.37 -12.51
C ARG A 106 -7.84 -5.92 -13.43
N PHE A 107 -6.84 -5.24 -12.86
CA PHE A 107 -5.67 -4.77 -13.57
C PHE A 107 -4.41 -5.45 -13.08
N LEU A 108 -3.51 -5.76 -14.02
CA LEU A 108 -2.12 -6.05 -13.75
C LEU A 108 -1.33 -4.74 -13.77
N VAL A 109 -0.53 -4.47 -12.74
CA VAL A 109 0.33 -3.28 -12.73
C VAL A 109 1.53 -3.55 -13.62
N ASP A 110 1.68 -2.76 -14.68
CA ASP A 110 2.73 -2.91 -15.68
C ASP A 110 3.47 -1.58 -15.88
N THR A 111 4.62 -1.44 -15.22
CA THR A 111 5.51 -0.26 -15.37
C THR A 111 6.18 -0.18 -16.75
N GLY A 112 6.13 -1.26 -17.55
CA GLY A 112 6.59 -1.28 -18.93
C GLY A 112 5.54 -0.75 -19.91
N ALA A 113 4.26 -0.72 -19.52
CA ALA A 113 3.19 -0.17 -20.33
C ALA A 113 3.13 1.36 -20.17
N SER A 114 3.18 2.10 -21.28
CA SER A 114 3.05 3.56 -21.26
C SER A 114 1.63 4.04 -21.01
N SER A 115 0.63 3.20 -21.29
CA SER A 115 -0.80 3.54 -21.21
C SER A 115 -1.58 2.43 -20.53
N ILE A 116 -2.70 2.78 -19.90
CA ILE A 116 -3.74 1.82 -19.51
C ILE A 116 -4.23 1.09 -20.76
N VAL A 117 -4.31 -0.24 -20.70
CA VAL A 117 -4.85 -1.08 -21.77
C VAL A 117 -5.94 -1.99 -21.20
N LEU A 118 -7.16 -1.87 -21.70
CA LEU A 118 -8.27 -2.74 -21.36
C LEU A 118 -8.32 -3.94 -22.32
N THR A 119 -8.74 -5.09 -21.79
CA THR A 119 -9.24 -6.17 -22.64
C THR A 119 -10.53 -5.72 -23.34
N ALA A 120 -10.84 -6.27 -24.51
CA ALA A 120 -12.10 -5.98 -25.20
C ALA A 120 -13.31 -6.27 -24.29
N ARG A 121 -13.27 -7.39 -23.56
CA ARG A 121 -14.30 -7.80 -22.60
C ARG A 121 -14.49 -6.81 -21.45
N ASP A 122 -13.41 -6.31 -20.86
CA ASP A 122 -13.52 -5.33 -19.76
C ASP A 122 -14.01 -3.98 -20.26
N ALA A 123 -13.61 -3.58 -21.47
CA ALA A 123 -14.12 -2.37 -22.10
C ALA A 123 -15.63 -2.46 -22.34
N GLU A 124 -16.13 -3.58 -22.87
CA GLU A 124 -17.57 -3.82 -23.07
C GLU A 124 -18.34 -3.77 -21.75
N ARG A 125 -17.83 -4.43 -20.71
CA ARG A 125 -18.42 -4.40 -19.36
C ARG A 125 -18.49 -2.98 -18.79
N ALA A 126 -17.47 -2.16 -19.06
CA ALA A 126 -17.43 -0.76 -18.68
C ALA A 126 -18.30 0.17 -19.58
N GLY A 127 -19.10 -0.39 -20.49
CA GLY A 127 -20.04 0.33 -21.35
C GLY A 127 -19.39 0.97 -22.59
N ILE A 128 -18.20 0.55 -22.97
CA ILE A 128 -17.52 1.02 -24.20
C ILE A 128 -18.00 0.16 -25.38
N ASP A 129 -18.49 0.81 -26.43
CA ASP A 129 -18.89 0.13 -27.68
C ASP A 129 -17.65 -0.27 -28.50
N THR A 130 -17.12 -1.45 -28.20
CA THR A 130 -15.93 -2.04 -28.84
C THR A 130 -16.15 -2.34 -30.32
N ALA A 131 -17.39 -2.61 -30.75
CA ALA A 131 -17.70 -2.92 -32.14
C ALA A 131 -17.53 -1.70 -33.07
N SER A 132 -17.66 -0.49 -32.54
CA SER A 132 -17.45 0.76 -33.28
C SER A 132 -16.00 1.25 -33.29
N LEU A 133 -15.11 0.60 -32.52
CA LEU A 133 -13.74 1.06 -32.35
C LEU A 133 -12.87 0.79 -33.57
N THR A 134 -11.98 1.73 -33.86
CA THR A 134 -10.93 1.56 -34.87
C THR A 134 -9.61 1.14 -34.20
N PHE A 135 -9.19 -0.10 -34.42
CA PHE A 135 -7.93 -0.65 -33.89
C PHE A 135 -6.73 -0.27 -34.77
N SER A 136 -6.31 0.99 -34.70
CA SER A 136 -5.23 1.54 -35.54
C SER A 136 -3.93 1.81 -34.79
N THR A 137 -3.91 1.74 -33.46
CA THR A 137 -2.73 2.07 -32.65
C THR A 137 -1.89 0.82 -32.42
N PRO A 138 -0.67 0.70 -32.98
CA PRO A 138 0.18 -0.44 -32.69
C PRO A 138 0.69 -0.35 -31.25
N ILE A 139 0.61 -1.46 -30.52
CA ILE A 139 1.14 -1.62 -29.18
C ILE A 139 1.98 -2.89 -29.10
N MET A 140 3.00 -2.88 -28.23
CA MET A 140 3.79 -4.06 -27.92
C MET A 140 3.32 -4.62 -26.59
N THR A 141 3.01 -5.91 -26.56
CA THR A 141 2.61 -6.64 -25.35
C THR A 141 3.53 -7.83 -25.15
N ALA A 142 3.38 -8.53 -24.02
CA ALA A 142 4.11 -9.78 -23.78
C ALA A 142 3.80 -10.87 -24.84
N ASN A 143 2.60 -10.83 -25.44
CA ASN A 143 2.17 -11.76 -26.49
C ASN A 143 2.62 -11.32 -27.90
N GLY A 144 3.36 -10.21 -28.01
CA GLY A 144 3.85 -9.65 -29.27
C GLY A 144 3.17 -8.33 -29.65
N SER A 145 3.35 -7.95 -30.91
CA SER A 145 2.76 -6.73 -31.48
C SER A 145 1.29 -6.95 -31.79
N THR A 146 0.43 -6.06 -31.31
CA THR A 146 -1.00 -6.03 -31.61
C THR A 146 -1.44 -4.61 -31.91
N THR A 147 -2.66 -4.42 -32.42
CA THR A 147 -3.31 -3.12 -32.48
C THR A 147 -4.26 -2.91 -31.30
N ALA A 148 -4.52 -1.65 -31.00
CA ALA A 148 -5.44 -1.19 -29.98
C ALA A 148 -6.21 0.03 -30.50
N ALA A 149 -7.36 0.30 -29.87
CA ALA A 149 -8.18 1.46 -30.13
C ALA A 149 -8.08 2.47 -28.98
N PRO A 150 -7.83 3.76 -29.25
CA PRO A 150 -7.80 4.77 -28.21
C PRO A 150 -9.20 5.08 -27.69
N VAL A 151 -9.34 5.13 -26.37
CA VAL A 151 -10.59 5.48 -25.69
C VAL A 151 -10.32 6.44 -24.54
N THR A 152 -11.37 7.09 -24.05
CA THR A 152 -11.31 7.89 -22.82
C THR A 152 -12.29 7.32 -21.83
N LEU A 153 -11.78 6.87 -20.69
CA LEU A 153 -12.57 6.37 -19.57
C LEU A 153 -13.21 7.57 -18.87
N GLY A 154 -14.49 7.47 -18.53
CA GLY A 154 -15.18 8.49 -17.74
C GLY A 154 -14.56 8.60 -16.35
N THR A 155 -14.45 7.47 -15.66
CA THR A 155 -13.79 7.37 -14.34
C THR A 155 -12.91 6.13 -14.26
N LEU A 156 -11.83 6.25 -13.50
CA LEU A 156 -11.03 5.14 -13.01
C LEU A 156 -10.85 5.32 -11.50
N ASP A 157 -11.45 4.43 -10.74
CA ASP A 157 -11.45 4.45 -9.27
C ASP A 157 -10.62 3.26 -8.75
N ILE A 158 -9.62 3.54 -7.92
CA ILE A 158 -8.77 2.54 -7.25
C ILE A 158 -8.79 2.84 -5.76
N GLY A 159 -9.58 2.08 -4.99
CA GLY A 159 -9.81 2.40 -3.58
C GLY A 159 -10.36 3.84 -3.43
N GLU A 160 -9.66 4.68 -2.66
CA GLU A 160 -9.98 6.10 -2.50
C GLU A 160 -9.43 7.00 -3.62
N ILE A 161 -8.56 6.49 -4.50
CA ILE A 161 -7.94 7.26 -5.58
C ILE A 161 -8.88 7.29 -6.78
N ARG A 162 -9.32 8.48 -7.17
CA ARG A 162 -10.17 8.68 -8.35
C ARG A 162 -9.48 9.53 -9.40
N ARG A 163 -9.62 9.14 -10.66
CA ARG A 163 -9.23 9.94 -11.82
C ARG A 163 -10.39 9.98 -12.82
N ASP A 164 -10.71 11.17 -13.30
CA ASP A 164 -11.74 11.38 -14.33
C ASP A 164 -11.09 11.61 -15.71
N ARG A 165 -11.80 11.24 -16.78
CA ARG A 165 -11.38 11.44 -18.18
C ARG A 165 -9.99 10.87 -18.48
N VAL A 166 -9.77 9.61 -18.11
CA VAL A 166 -8.48 8.94 -18.22
C VAL A 166 -8.30 8.38 -19.64
N ARG A 167 -7.19 8.70 -20.28
CA ARG A 167 -6.85 8.11 -21.58
C ARG A 167 -6.48 6.64 -21.40
N ALA A 168 -7.05 5.77 -22.22
CA ALA A 168 -6.75 4.35 -22.23
C ALA A 168 -6.78 3.81 -23.66
N LEU A 169 -6.35 2.57 -23.80
CA LEU A 169 -6.42 1.81 -25.03
C LEU A 169 -7.31 0.58 -24.80
N VAL A 170 -7.99 0.11 -25.83
CA VAL A 170 -8.66 -1.20 -25.83
C VAL A 170 -7.89 -2.10 -26.78
N ALA A 171 -7.35 -3.21 -26.26
CA ALA A 171 -6.68 -4.19 -27.10
C ALA A 171 -7.69 -4.91 -27.99
N GLN A 172 -7.26 -5.28 -29.20
CA GLN A 172 -8.08 -6.13 -30.06
C GLN A 172 -8.40 -7.46 -29.35
N ASP A 173 -9.62 -7.96 -29.56
CA ASP A 173 -10.11 -9.15 -28.85
C ASP A 173 -9.17 -10.36 -29.03
N GLY A 174 -8.95 -11.09 -27.93
CA GLY A 174 -8.02 -12.21 -27.85
C GLY A 174 -6.52 -11.87 -27.76
N ASN A 175 -6.12 -10.60 -27.88
CA ASN A 175 -4.69 -10.23 -27.85
C ASN A 175 -4.18 -9.80 -26.47
N LEU A 176 -5.05 -9.73 -25.47
CA LEU A 176 -4.69 -9.38 -24.09
C LEU A 176 -5.56 -10.17 -23.10
N ASP A 177 -4.94 -10.90 -22.18
CA ASP A 177 -5.64 -11.75 -21.21
C ASP A 177 -6.15 -10.99 -19.99
N THR A 178 -5.43 -9.95 -19.55
CA THR A 178 -5.75 -9.15 -18.37
C THR A 178 -5.47 -7.68 -18.66
N SER A 179 -6.37 -6.80 -18.19
CA SER A 179 -6.20 -5.35 -18.36
C SER A 179 -4.93 -4.87 -17.66
N LEU A 180 -4.23 -3.91 -18.25
CA LEU A 180 -2.93 -3.40 -17.79
C LEU A 180 -3.07 -1.97 -17.25
N LEU A 181 -2.53 -1.73 -16.06
CA LEU A 181 -2.41 -0.40 -15.47
C LEU A 181 -1.01 0.16 -15.78
N GLY A 182 -0.96 1.07 -16.75
CA GLY A 182 0.30 1.64 -17.24
C GLY A 182 0.72 2.93 -16.54
N MET A 183 1.86 3.44 -16.98
CA MET A 183 2.53 4.64 -16.44
C MET A 183 1.68 5.90 -16.53
N ASN A 184 0.83 6.06 -17.55
CA ASN A 184 -0.03 7.23 -17.67
C ASN A 184 -1.03 7.42 -16.51
N PHE A 185 -1.29 6.37 -15.72
CA PHE A 185 -2.01 6.48 -14.46
C PHE A 185 -1.03 6.64 -13.28
N LEU A 186 0.01 5.80 -13.21
CA LEU A 186 0.96 5.79 -12.10
C LEU A 186 1.67 7.13 -11.92
N GLU A 187 1.96 7.84 -13.00
CA GLU A 187 2.57 9.18 -12.98
C GLU A 187 1.62 10.28 -12.52
N THR A 188 0.31 10.01 -12.41
CA THR A 188 -0.66 10.97 -11.86
C THR A 188 -0.72 10.94 -10.33
N LEU A 189 -0.08 9.96 -9.71
CA LEU A 189 -0.01 9.80 -8.27
C LEU A 189 1.10 10.69 -7.71
N TRP A 190 0.97 11.10 -6.44
CA TRP A 190 2.09 11.72 -5.74
C TRP A 190 3.30 10.80 -5.67
N SER A 191 3.07 9.53 -5.35
CA SER A 191 4.10 8.49 -5.39
C SER A 191 3.50 7.11 -5.64
N PHE A 192 4.30 6.26 -6.29
CA PHE A 192 4.08 4.82 -6.33
C PHE A 192 5.37 4.13 -5.91
N GLU A 193 5.28 3.19 -4.96
CA GLU A 193 6.45 2.55 -4.38
C GLU A 193 6.25 1.05 -4.26
N ILE A 194 7.24 0.28 -4.69
CA ILE A 194 7.29 -1.17 -4.46
C ILE A 194 8.21 -1.42 -3.27
N ARG A 195 7.64 -1.92 -2.17
CA ARG A 195 8.35 -2.29 -0.94
C ARG A 195 8.14 -3.78 -0.66
N GLY A 196 9.09 -4.61 -1.11
CA GLY A 196 8.99 -6.07 -1.00
C GLY A 196 7.79 -6.60 -1.79
N ASP A 197 6.81 -7.16 -1.08
CA ASP A 197 5.57 -7.71 -1.65
C ASP A 197 4.39 -6.74 -1.55
N ARG A 198 4.65 -5.45 -1.35
CA ARG A 198 3.63 -4.41 -1.28
C ARG A 198 3.88 -3.36 -2.35
N LEU A 199 2.82 -2.99 -3.05
CA LEU A 199 2.74 -1.79 -3.88
C LEU A 199 1.94 -0.76 -3.10
N ILE A 200 2.51 0.43 -2.95
CA ILE A 200 1.93 1.55 -2.22
C ILE A 200 1.70 2.67 -3.22
N LEU A 201 0.44 3.07 -3.39
CA LEU A 201 0.02 4.17 -4.24
C LEU A 201 -0.43 5.33 -3.34
N THR A 202 0.09 6.53 -3.56
CA THR A 202 -0.25 7.71 -2.75
C THR A 202 -0.80 8.80 -3.66
N ASP A 203 -1.96 9.36 -3.32
CA ASP A 203 -2.61 10.45 -4.05
C ASP A 203 -1.90 11.80 -3.83
#